data_AF-A0A3N5BBM9-F1
#
_entry.id   AF-A0A3N5BBM9-F1
#
_cell.length_a   1.000
_cell.length_b   1.000
_cell.length_c   1.000
_cell.angle_alpha   90.00
_cell.angle_beta   90.00
_cell.angle_gamma   90.00
#
_symmetry.space_group_name_H-M   'P 1'
#
loop_
_entity.id
_entity.type
_entity.pdbx_description
1 polymer ?
#
loop_
_entity_poly.entity_id
_entity_poly.type
_entity_poly.pdbx_seq_one_letter_code
_entity_poly.pdbx_strand_id
1 'polypeptide(L)'
;MNLHKLSQLFPNIKRVQHAEDGHFIFQYKGQQYAIPENDIDAEQKNLILALSDDPVWHSEGEQRWLAFLNGDQPKPPETFNSYRIIIMQLKETVSDPTSFNETIQMIVSQHVTVIWLNPNEVILLEDIKYPNDTIDFDSIIDVMSEDLDTNIRLMISSPKTDIYDAPTDVQWLLNLARTLWPTTGKRILDEKSSLIPLLPSKFSDQDRDHFTKAILKTSLDDENLLNTIKTVIEHQGNVSSAAKTLYMHRNSVQYRVDKFLELTGNDIRQFDHMLRVYLAVLLID
;
A
#
# COMPACT_ATOMS: atom_id res chain seq x y z
N MET A 1 -21.07 -7.72 -12.29
CA MET A 1 -22.50 -7.58 -12.64
C MET A 1 -22.64 -6.86 -14.00
N ASN A 2 -23.75 -6.99 -14.74
CA ASN A 2 -24.05 -6.21 -15.97
C ASN A 2 -25.33 -5.41 -15.70
N LEU A 3 -25.32 -4.09 -15.89
CA LEU A 3 -26.46 -3.21 -15.64
C LEU A 3 -27.75 -3.67 -16.35
N HIS A 4 -27.59 -4.31 -17.52
CA HIS A 4 -28.71 -4.89 -18.27
C HIS A 4 -29.42 -6.02 -17.50
N LYS A 5 -28.70 -6.82 -16.71
CA LYS A 5 -29.33 -7.87 -15.87
C LYS A 5 -30.01 -7.27 -14.65
N LEU A 6 -29.45 -6.20 -14.08
CA LEU A 6 -30.07 -5.44 -12.99
C LEU A 6 -31.39 -4.81 -13.42
N SER A 7 -31.43 -4.18 -14.61
CA SER A 7 -32.66 -3.57 -15.13
C SER A 7 -33.73 -4.59 -15.52
N GLN A 8 -33.36 -5.86 -15.74
CA GLN A 8 -34.32 -6.96 -15.92
C GLN A 8 -34.91 -7.44 -14.60
N LEU A 9 -34.13 -7.41 -13.51
CA LEU A 9 -34.57 -7.82 -12.18
C LEU A 9 -35.36 -6.72 -11.46
N PHE A 10 -34.97 -5.45 -11.68
CA PHE A 10 -35.60 -4.26 -11.08
C PHE A 10 -36.03 -3.30 -12.19
N PRO A 11 -37.26 -3.43 -12.73
CA PRO A 11 -37.72 -2.64 -13.89
C PRO A 11 -37.76 -1.12 -13.63
N ASN A 12 -37.93 -0.72 -12.37
CA ASN A 12 -38.00 0.68 -11.96
C ASN A 12 -36.65 1.24 -11.50
N ILE A 13 -35.54 0.52 -11.74
CA ILE A 13 -34.21 1.06 -11.49
C ILE A 13 -33.96 2.29 -12.37
N LYS A 14 -33.47 3.37 -11.77
CA LYS A 14 -33.11 4.59 -12.50
C LYS A 14 -31.80 5.16 -12.03
N ARG A 15 -31.07 5.82 -12.92
CA ARG A 15 -29.89 6.60 -12.56
C ARG A 15 -30.33 7.91 -11.91
N VAL A 16 -29.72 8.27 -10.79
CA VAL A 16 -30.01 9.50 -10.05
C VAL A 16 -28.73 10.33 -9.87
N GLN A 17 -28.90 11.63 -9.61
CA GLN A 17 -27.79 12.52 -9.23
C GLN A 17 -27.79 12.87 -7.73
N HIS A 18 -28.90 12.62 -7.05
CA HIS A 18 -29.10 12.87 -5.62
C HIS A 18 -29.95 11.75 -5.02
N ALA A 19 -29.90 11.58 -3.70
CA ALA A 19 -30.76 10.64 -3.00
C ALA A 19 -32.25 11.04 -3.15
N GLU A 20 -33.12 10.04 -3.33
CA GLU A 20 -34.56 10.23 -3.40
C GLU A 20 -35.26 9.46 -2.27
N ASP A 21 -36.20 10.12 -1.59
CA ASP A 21 -36.97 9.49 -0.51
C ASP A 21 -37.79 8.29 -1.02
N GLY A 22 -37.85 7.23 -0.21
CA GLY A 22 -38.57 5.99 -0.54
C GLY A 22 -37.87 5.08 -1.57
N HIS A 23 -36.58 5.32 -1.84
CA HIS A 23 -35.78 4.50 -2.73
C HIS A 23 -34.52 3.96 -2.03
N PHE A 24 -34.16 2.72 -2.34
CA PHE A 24 -32.87 2.13 -2.04
C PHE A 24 -31.84 2.60 -3.08
N ILE A 25 -30.76 3.22 -2.60
CA ILE A 25 -29.73 3.85 -3.43
C ILE A 25 -28.44 3.05 -3.39
N PHE A 26 -27.79 2.87 -4.53
CA PHE A 26 -26.50 2.20 -4.62
C PHE A 26 -25.64 2.75 -5.76
N GLN A 27 -24.33 2.55 -5.70
CA GLN A 27 -23.39 2.96 -6.74
C GLN A 27 -22.94 1.75 -7.57
N TYR A 28 -22.81 1.95 -8.87
CA TYR A 28 -22.28 0.94 -9.75
C TYR A 28 -21.53 1.58 -10.91
N LYS A 29 -20.23 1.31 -11.01
CA LYS A 29 -19.30 1.92 -11.98
C LYS A 29 -19.28 3.45 -11.87
N GLY A 30 -19.22 3.96 -10.64
CA GLY A 30 -19.17 5.41 -10.35
C GLY A 30 -20.44 6.18 -10.76
N GLN A 31 -21.57 5.49 -10.91
CA GLN A 31 -22.87 6.11 -11.20
C GLN A 31 -23.89 5.62 -10.18
N GLN A 32 -24.72 6.56 -9.73
CA GLN A 32 -25.70 6.32 -8.68
C GLN A 32 -27.02 5.84 -9.28
N TYR A 33 -27.56 4.77 -8.71
CA TYR A 33 -28.83 4.17 -9.12
C TYR A 33 -29.78 4.09 -7.92
N ALA A 34 -31.08 4.20 -8.21
CA ALA A 34 -32.17 4.14 -7.25
C ALA A 34 -33.16 3.05 -7.65
N ILE A 35 -33.61 2.25 -6.69
CA ILE A 35 -34.68 1.25 -6.81
C ILE A 35 -35.75 1.60 -5.77
N PRO A 36 -37.05 1.68 -6.11
CA PRO A 36 -38.10 1.91 -5.11
C PRO A 36 -38.05 0.87 -3.98
N GLU A 37 -38.23 1.29 -2.72
CA GLU A 37 -38.12 0.35 -1.57
C GLU A 37 -39.13 -0.80 -1.62
N ASN A 38 -40.26 -0.61 -2.31
CA ASN A 38 -41.29 -1.64 -2.48
C ASN A 38 -40.91 -2.71 -3.50
N ASP A 39 -39.88 -2.47 -4.32
CA ASP A 39 -39.45 -3.35 -5.40
C ASP A 39 -38.25 -4.22 -5.02
N ILE A 40 -37.77 -4.12 -3.77
CA ILE A 40 -36.55 -4.79 -3.31
C ILE A 40 -36.68 -5.29 -1.88
N ASP A 41 -36.40 -6.58 -1.66
CA ASP A 41 -36.41 -7.20 -0.34
C ASP A 41 -35.05 -7.10 0.39
N ALA A 42 -35.00 -7.50 1.65
CA ALA A 42 -33.80 -7.39 2.48
C ALA A 42 -32.61 -8.25 1.96
N GLU A 43 -32.89 -9.42 1.38
CA GLU A 43 -31.85 -10.31 0.84
C GLU A 43 -31.25 -9.72 -0.44
N GLN A 44 -32.10 -9.15 -1.29
CA GLN A 44 -31.71 -8.44 -2.51
C GLN A 44 -30.96 -7.14 -2.22
N LYS A 45 -31.36 -6.36 -1.19
CA LYS A 45 -30.60 -5.19 -0.72
C LYS A 45 -29.18 -5.60 -0.35
N ASN A 46 -29.02 -6.65 0.45
CA ASN A 46 -27.70 -7.15 0.87
C ASN A 46 -26.86 -7.63 -0.32
N LEU A 47 -27.47 -8.32 -1.29
CA LEU A 47 -26.78 -8.78 -2.48
C LEU A 47 -26.34 -7.60 -3.36
N ILE A 48 -27.19 -6.58 -3.53
CA ILE A 48 -26.83 -5.38 -4.29
C ILE A 48 -25.73 -4.62 -3.57
N LEU A 49 -25.79 -4.41 -2.26
CA LEU A 49 -24.71 -3.78 -1.48
C LEU A 49 -23.39 -4.52 -1.68
N ALA A 50 -23.38 -5.85 -1.55
CA ALA A 50 -22.19 -6.67 -1.77
C ALA A 50 -21.63 -6.63 -3.22
N LEU A 51 -22.41 -6.13 -4.18
CA LEU A 51 -22.05 -6.02 -5.60
C LEU A 51 -21.97 -4.57 -6.10
N SER A 52 -22.28 -3.61 -5.23
CA SER A 52 -22.21 -2.18 -5.50
C SER A 52 -20.80 -1.72 -5.21
N ASP A 53 -20.39 -0.64 -5.86
CA ASP A 53 -19.31 0.15 -5.29
C ASP A 53 -19.91 0.71 -3.98
N ASP A 54 -19.45 0.29 -2.81
CA ASP A 54 -20.03 0.76 -1.55
C ASP A 54 -20.10 2.30 -1.56
N PRO A 55 -21.18 2.93 -1.03
CA PRO A 55 -21.20 4.36 -0.84
C PRO A 55 -20.07 4.71 0.11
N VAL A 56 -18.99 5.23 -0.46
CA VAL A 56 -17.89 5.73 0.30
C VAL A 56 -18.38 7.07 0.88
N TRP A 57 -18.34 7.19 2.19
CA TRP A 57 -19.16 8.11 2.95
C TRP A 57 -18.58 9.53 2.89
N HIS A 58 -18.82 10.23 1.79
CA HIS A 58 -18.12 11.47 1.51
C HIS A 58 -18.84 12.71 2.05
N SER A 59 -18.19 13.40 2.99
CA SER A 59 -18.50 14.79 3.29
C SER A 59 -18.28 15.69 2.05
N GLU A 60 -18.86 16.89 2.02
CA GLU A 60 -18.65 17.84 0.90
C GLU A 60 -17.15 18.15 0.67
N GLY A 61 -16.37 18.27 1.76
CA GLY A 61 -14.92 18.48 1.67
C GLY A 61 -14.20 17.30 1.03
N GLU A 62 -14.59 16.08 1.40
CA GLU A 62 -14.03 14.84 0.86
C GLU A 62 -14.37 14.65 -0.63
N GLN A 63 -15.60 14.96 -1.04
CA GLN A 63 -16.00 14.90 -2.45
C GLN A 63 -15.14 15.83 -3.31
N ARG A 64 -14.84 17.03 -2.81
CA ARG A 64 -13.97 17.97 -3.53
C ARG A 64 -12.54 17.44 -3.63
N TRP A 65 -12.03 16.78 -2.59
CA TRP A 65 -10.71 16.15 -2.61
C TRP A 65 -10.65 14.99 -3.60
N LEU A 66 -11.65 14.12 -3.61
CA LEU A 66 -11.73 13.02 -4.57
C LEU A 66 -11.83 13.52 -6.01
N ALA A 67 -12.67 14.52 -6.27
CA ALA A 67 -12.77 15.13 -7.58
C ALA A 67 -11.42 15.71 -8.05
N PHE A 68 -10.66 16.32 -7.14
CA PHE A 68 -9.31 16.80 -7.46
C PHE A 68 -8.32 15.64 -7.73
N LEU A 69 -8.28 14.63 -6.85
CA LEU A 69 -7.38 13.48 -6.97
C LEU A 69 -7.68 12.60 -8.19
N ASN A 70 -8.94 12.57 -8.64
CA ASN A 70 -9.36 11.89 -9.87
C ASN A 70 -9.15 12.75 -11.14
N GLY A 71 -8.81 14.03 -11.00
CA GLY A 71 -8.63 14.97 -12.11
C GLY A 71 -9.93 15.57 -12.65
N ASP A 72 -11.07 15.34 -12.00
CA ASP A 72 -12.37 15.95 -12.34
C ASP A 72 -12.39 17.46 -12.02
N GLN A 73 -11.57 17.88 -11.04
CA GLN A 73 -11.38 19.28 -10.66
C GLN A 73 -9.89 19.66 -10.77
N PRO A 74 -9.54 20.78 -11.41
CA PRO A 74 -8.15 21.16 -11.63
C PRO A 74 -7.50 21.83 -10.42
N LYS A 75 -8.28 22.20 -9.39
CA LYS A 75 -7.80 22.93 -8.22
C LYS A 75 -8.03 22.12 -6.95
N PRO A 76 -7.03 22.05 -6.06
CA PRO A 76 -7.18 21.36 -4.79
C PRO A 76 -8.14 22.14 -3.87
N PRO A 77 -8.84 21.45 -2.96
CA PRO A 77 -9.71 22.11 -2.00
C PRO A 77 -8.97 23.00 -0.99
N GLU A 78 -7.76 22.60 -0.64
CA GLU A 78 -6.85 23.29 0.28
C GLU A 78 -5.40 23.13 -0.24
N THR A 79 -4.52 24.04 0.16
CA THR A 79 -3.11 24.05 -0.25
C THR A 79 -2.21 23.87 0.96
N PHE A 80 -1.16 23.07 0.81
CA PHE A 80 -0.16 22.83 1.85
C PHE A 80 1.20 23.37 1.41
N ASN A 81 1.99 23.86 2.37
CA ASN A 81 3.40 24.21 2.09
C ASN A 81 4.27 22.95 1.98
N SER A 82 3.98 21.97 2.83
CA SER A 82 4.60 20.64 2.84
C SER A 82 3.56 19.65 3.36
N TYR A 83 3.45 18.49 2.73
CA TYR A 83 2.48 17.47 3.14
C TYR A 83 3.02 16.06 2.96
N ARG A 84 2.45 15.09 3.68
CA ARG A 84 2.63 13.65 3.41
C ARG A 84 1.33 13.04 2.96
N ILE A 85 1.45 12.07 2.05
CA ILE A 85 0.36 11.19 1.63
C ILE A 85 0.55 9.89 2.39
N ILE A 86 -0.50 9.46 3.09
CA ILE A 86 -0.53 8.16 3.76
C ILE A 86 -1.66 7.36 3.13
N ILE A 87 -1.32 6.24 2.49
CA ILE A 87 -2.31 5.26 2.07
C ILE A 87 -2.50 4.27 3.21
N MET A 88 -3.71 4.22 3.74
CA MET A 88 -4.12 3.33 4.80
C MET A 88 -5.00 2.22 4.22
N GLN A 89 -4.63 0.97 4.48
CA GLN A 89 -5.45 -0.20 4.17
C GLN A 89 -5.97 -0.82 5.47
N LEU A 90 -7.27 -1.04 5.51
CA LEU A 90 -8.00 -1.68 6.59
C LEU A 90 -8.35 -3.11 6.16
N LYS A 91 -8.03 -4.09 6.98
CA LYS A 91 -8.37 -5.49 6.69
C LYS A 91 -9.86 -5.74 6.85
N GLU A 92 -10.46 -5.22 7.91
CA GLU A 92 -11.89 -5.28 8.17
C GLU A 92 -12.56 -3.97 7.70
N THR A 93 -13.72 -4.07 7.04
CA THR A 93 -14.50 -2.91 6.56
C THR A 93 -15.06 -2.11 7.73
N VAL A 94 -14.92 -0.79 7.68
CA VAL A 94 -15.48 0.10 8.70
C VAL A 94 -16.94 0.43 8.39
N SER A 95 -17.80 0.31 9.39
CA SER A 95 -19.25 0.55 9.26
C SER A 95 -19.67 2.01 9.49
N ASP A 96 -18.90 2.78 10.27
CA ASP A 96 -19.15 4.20 10.53
C ASP A 96 -17.89 5.05 10.29
N PRO A 97 -17.75 5.67 9.10
CA PRO A 97 -16.62 6.55 8.82
C PRO A 97 -16.59 7.86 9.58
N THR A 98 -17.72 8.34 10.10
CA THR A 98 -17.72 9.56 10.91
C THR A 98 -16.99 9.28 12.23
N SER A 99 -17.39 8.21 12.90
CA SER A 99 -16.69 7.76 14.11
C SER A 99 -15.23 7.42 13.83
N PHE A 100 -14.92 6.76 12.70
CA PHE A 100 -13.53 6.51 12.32
C PHE A 100 -12.72 7.79 12.15
N ASN A 101 -13.26 8.78 11.42
CA ASN A 101 -12.58 10.05 11.18
C ASN A 101 -12.33 10.77 12.51
N GLU A 102 -13.30 10.80 13.42
CA GLU A 102 -13.14 11.37 14.76
C GLU A 102 -12.04 10.66 15.55
N THR A 103 -12.04 9.32 15.57
CA THR A 103 -11.02 8.52 16.25
C THR A 103 -9.63 8.78 15.66
N ILE A 104 -9.49 8.82 14.33
CA ILE A 104 -8.22 9.16 13.68
C ILE A 104 -7.73 10.54 14.14
N GLN A 105 -8.59 11.56 14.11
CA GLN A 105 -8.21 12.92 14.54
C GLN A 105 -7.86 13.00 16.03
N MET A 106 -8.43 12.14 16.87
CA MET A 106 -8.10 12.07 18.30
C MET A 106 -6.75 11.40 18.54
N ILE A 107 -6.43 10.36 17.78
CA ILE A 107 -5.17 9.62 17.92
C ILE A 107 -4.01 10.40 17.30
N VAL A 108 -4.23 10.98 16.12
CA VAL A 108 -3.21 11.79 15.46
C VAL A 108 -3.17 13.18 16.08
N SER A 109 -2.06 13.54 16.73
CA SER A 109 -1.88 14.85 17.38
C SER A 109 -1.83 16.05 16.41
N GLN A 110 -2.09 15.84 15.12
CA GLN A 110 -2.02 16.83 14.05
C GLN A 110 -3.25 16.70 13.15
N HIS A 111 -3.64 17.80 12.51
CA HIS A 111 -4.77 17.78 11.57
C HIS A 111 -4.40 17.00 10.31
N VAL A 112 -5.17 15.95 10.02
CA VAL A 112 -5.07 15.19 8.77
C VAL A 112 -6.35 15.33 7.96
N THR A 113 -6.26 15.47 6.65
CA THR A 113 -7.44 15.33 5.78
C THR A 113 -7.67 13.85 5.54
N VAL A 114 -8.85 13.34 5.88
CA VAL A 114 -9.24 11.94 5.64
C VAL A 114 -10.07 11.84 4.37
N ILE A 115 -9.68 10.97 3.44
CA ILE A 115 -10.33 10.79 2.15
C ILE A 115 -10.50 9.29 1.90
N TRP A 116 -11.73 8.80 1.88
CA TRP A 116 -11.98 7.39 1.64
C TRP A 116 -12.02 7.11 0.13
N LEU A 117 -11.34 6.06 -0.30
CA LEU A 117 -11.41 5.55 -1.69
C LEU A 117 -12.44 4.42 -1.82
N ASN A 118 -12.54 3.60 -0.78
CA ASN A 118 -13.47 2.50 -0.60
C ASN A 118 -13.48 2.11 0.90
N PRO A 119 -14.37 1.22 1.36
CA PRO A 119 -14.47 0.86 2.79
C PRO A 119 -13.22 0.24 3.42
N ASN A 120 -12.20 -0.11 2.63
CA ASN A 120 -10.95 -0.72 3.08
C ASN A 120 -9.71 0.13 2.77
N GLU A 121 -9.82 1.23 2.02
CA GLU A 121 -8.69 2.05 1.62
C GLU A 121 -9.00 3.52 1.84
N VAL A 122 -8.13 4.16 2.61
CA VAL A 122 -8.25 5.56 3.03
C VAL A 122 -6.95 6.28 2.70
N ILE A 123 -7.05 7.49 2.17
CA ILE A 123 -5.93 8.41 2.02
C ILE A 123 -5.99 9.39 3.18
N LEU A 124 -4.86 9.58 3.85
CA LEU A 124 -4.65 10.70 4.76
C LEU A 124 -3.68 11.69 4.12
N LEU A 125 -4.05 12.97 4.11
CA LEU A 125 -3.13 14.06 3.80
C LEU A 125 -2.76 14.76 5.11
N GLU A 126 -1.51 14.62 5.51
CA GLU A 126 -0.95 15.27 6.69
C GLU A 126 -0.30 16.60 6.29
N ASP A 127 -0.78 17.71 6.86
CA ASP A 127 -0.18 19.04 6.68
C ASP A 127 1.05 19.20 7.60
N ILE A 128 2.24 19.24 7.02
CA ILE A 128 3.50 19.37 7.77
C ILE A 128 3.83 20.85 7.94
N LYS A 129 3.51 21.39 9.12
CA LYS A 129 3.82 22.78 9.48
C LYS A 129 5.30 23.00 9.79
N TYR A 130 5.95 22.01 10.39
CA TYR A 130 7.37 22.06 10.76
C TYR A 130 8.09 20.76 10.36
N PRO A 131 9.31 20.79 9.79
CA PRO A 131 9.96 19.60 9.23
C PRO A 131 10.18 18.41 10.19
N ASN A 132 10.21 18.67 11.50
CA ASN A 132 10.39 17.65 12.54
C ASN A 132 9.10 17.32 13.28
N ASP A 133 7.98 17.94 12.90
CA ASP A 133 6.68 17.75 13.51
C ASP A 133 5.86 16.90 12.55
N THR A 134 6.23 15.63 12.45
CA THR A 134 5.55 14.63 11.61
C THR A 134 5.01 13.52 12.50
N ILE A 135 3.84 12.99 12.18
CA ILE A 135 3.24 11.86 12.89
C ILE A 135 4.18 10.64 12.83
N ASP A 136 4.51 10.10 14.00
CA ASP A 136 5.27 8.86 14.16
C ASP A 136 4.32 7.66 14.17
N PHE A 137 3.95 7.20 12.97
CA PHE A 137 3.02 6.09 12.80
C PHE A 137 3.52 4.78 13.40
N ASP A 138 4.83 4.54 13.49
CA ASP A 138 5.38 3.34 14.14
C ASP A 138 5.00 3.29 15.63
N SER A 139 4.90 4.45 16.28
CA SER A 139 4.53 4.53 17.70
C SER A 139 3.02 4.38 17.98
N ILE A 140 2.17 4.69 17.01
CA ILE A 140 0.71 4.75 17.21
C ILE A 140 -0.08 3.66 16.47
N ILE A 141 0.51 2.93 15.52
CA ILE A 141 -0.24 1.99 14.67
C ILE A 141 -0.97 0.88 15.45
N ASP A 142 -0.41 0.43 16.57
CA ASP A 142 -1.05 -0.54 17.46
C ASP A 142 -2.27 0.05 18.16
N VAL A 143 -2.15 1.26 18.71
CA VAL A 143 -3.25 2.01 19.32
C VAL A 143 -4.35 2.27 18.29
N MET A 144 -3.97 2.72 17.09
CA MET A 144 -4.92 2.92 15.98
C MET A 144 -5.66 1.65 15.63
N SER A 145 -4.98 0.50 15.60
CA SER A 145 -5.61 -0.78 15.24
C SER A 145 -6.54 -1.28 16.34
N GLU A 146 -6.22 -1.04 17.61
CA GLU A 146 -7.06 -1.38 18.76
C GLU A 146 -8.32 -0.49 18.83
N ASP A 147 -8.14 0.83 18.76
CA ASP A 147 -9.25 1.80 18.86
C ASP A 147 -10.21 1.75 17.66
N LEU A 148 -9.71 1.33 16.48
CA LEU A 148 -10.51 1.17 15.27
C LEU A 148 -11.01 -0.27 15.03
N ASP A 149 -10.67 -1.21 15.92
CA ASP A 149 -11.03 -2.63 15.83
C ASP A 149 -10.75 -3.26 14.45
N THR A 150 -9.59 -2.92 13.86
CA THR A 150 -9.21 -3.40 12.51
C THR A 150 -7.70 -3.47 12.35
N ASN A 151 -7.22 -4.40 11.53
CA ASN A 151 -5.80 -4.45 11.21
C ASN A 151 -5.42 -3.41 10.17
N ILE A 152 -4.57 -2.48 10.57
CA ILE A 152 -4.12 -1.38 9.73
C ILE A 152 -2.78 -1.67 9.08
N ARG A 153 -2.68 -1.34 7.79
CA ARG A 153 -1.42 -1.18 7.06
C ARG A 153 -1.31 0.24 6.51
N LEU A 154 -0.09 0.78 6.49
CA LEU A 154 0.21 2.13 6.06
C LEU A 154 1.33 2.14 5.01
N MET A 155 1.15 2.94 3.96
CA MET A 155 2.19 3.32 3.01
C MET A 155 2.35 4.83 3.12
N ILE A 156 3.54 5.28 3.51
CA ILE A 156 3.83 6.67 3.85
C ILE A 156 4.76 7.27 2.81
N SER A 157 4.35 8.38 2.21
CA SER A 157 5.19 9.12 1.26
C SER A 157 6.32 9.88 1.95
N SER A 158 7.34 10.25 1.18
CA SER A 158 8.21 11.36 1.54
C SER A 158 7.42 12.67 1.58
N PRO A 159 7.85 13.68 2.34
CA PRO A 159 7.23 15.01 2.27
C PRO A 159 7.24 15.56 0.84
N LYS A 160 6.10 16.10 0.42
CA LYS A 160 5.83 16.72 -0.89
C LYS A 160 5.54 18.20 -0.69
N THR A 161 5.81 19.02 -1.70
CA THR A 161 5.66 20.49 -1.61
C THR A 161 4.70 21.08 -2.63
N ASP A 162 4.33 20.33 -3.68
CA ASP A 162 3.39 20.77 -4.70
C ASP A 162 2.15 19.89 -4.70
N ILE A 163 1.06 20.43 -4.15
CA ILE A 163 -0.22 19.71 -4.03
C ILE A 163 -0.82 19.34 -5.40
N TYR A 164 -0.41 20.01 -6.49
CA TYR A 164 -0.89 19.68 -7.84
C TYR A 164 -0.32 18.35 -8.36
N ASP A 165 0.76 17.83 -7.78
CA ASP A 165 1.30 16.50 -8.10
C ASP A 165 0.55 15.37 -7.37
N ALA A 166 -0.26 15.69 -6.36
CA ALA A 166 -0.94 14.70 -5.53
C ALA A 166 -1.79 13.66 -6.28
N PRO A 167 -2.54 14.00 -7.35
CA PRO A 167 -3.25 12.99 -8.15
C PRO A 167 -2.32 11.88 -8.66
N THR A 168 -1.15 12.25 -9.18
CA THR A 168 -0.16 11.30 -9.72
C THR A 168 0.54 10.55 -8.59
N ASP A 169 0.95 11.25 -7.54
CA ASP A 169 1.63 10.67 -6.38
C ASP A 169 0.76 9.64 -5.65
N VAL A 170 -0.53 9.95 -5.42
CA VAL A 170 -1.49 9.04 -4.78
C VAL A 170 -1.64 7.76 -5.60
N GLN A 171 -1.84 7.88 -6.91
CA GLN A 171 -1.97 6.71 -7.79
C GLN A 171 -0.71 5.84 -7.78
N TRP A 172 0.46 6.47 -7.80
CA TRP A 172 1.73 5.76 -7.73
C TRP A 172 1.93 5.06 -6.38
N LEU A 173 1.62 5.72 -5.26
CA LEU A 173 1.70 5.16 -3.91
C LEU A 173 0.71 4.00 -3.70
N LEU A 174 -0.51 4.11 -4.20
CA LEU A 174 -1.50 3.01 -4.17
C LEU A 174 -0.97 1.77 -4.89
N ASN A 175 -0.42 1.95 -6.09
CA ASN A 175 0.15 0.85 -6.86
C ASN A 175 1.37 0.24 -6.17
N LEU A 176 2.25 1.09 -5.61
CA LEU A 176 3.40 0.66 -4.82
C LEU A 176 2.96 -0.20 -3.62
N ALA A 177 1.99 0.30 -2.85
CA ALA A 177 1.52 -0.37 -1.64
C ALA A 177 0.85 -1.71 -1.94
N ARG A 178 -0.04 -1.76 -2.93
CA ARG A 178 -0.69 -3.00 -3.39
C ARG A 178 0.30 -4.03 -3.94
N THR A 179 1.40 -3.57 -4.52
CA THR A 179 2.47 -4.47 -5.00
C THR A 179 3.29 -5.05 -3.85
N LEU A 180 3.57 -4.25 -2.81
CA LEU A 180 4.55 -4.60 -1.78
C LEU A 180 3.98 -5.16 -0.49
N TRP A 181 2.75 -4.84 -0.10
CA TRP A 181 2.15 -5.41 1.11
C TRP A 181 2.02 -6.94 1.05
N PRO A 182 1.62 -7.57 -0.09
CA PRO A 182 1.56 -9.03 -0.16
C PRO A 182 2.92 -9.72 -0.01
N THR A 183 4.00 -9.07 -0.44
CA THR A 183 5.36 -9.66 -0.49
C THR A 183 6.18 -9.38 0.76
N THR A 184 6.01 -8.20 1.37
CA THR A 184 6.84 -7.77 2.51
C THR A 184 6.30 -8.21 3.87
N GLY A 185 4.98 -8.41 3.98
CA GLY A 185 4.30 -8.69 5.25
C GLY A 185 4.36 -7.55 6.29
N LYS A 186 5.01 -6.42 5.97
CA LYS A 186 5.12 -5.27 6.87
C LYS A 186 3.80 -4.53 6.96
N ARG A 187 3.48 -4.01 8.16
CA ARG A 187 2.33 -3.12 8.36
C ARG A 187 2.62 -1.71 7.89
N ILE A 188 3.82 -1.20 8.12
CA ILE A 188 4.25 0.12 7.66
C ILE A 188 5.29 -0.04 6.55
N LEU A 189 5.06 0.67 5.46
CA LEU A 189 6.01 0.84 4.36
C LEU A 189 6.23 2.33 4.15
N ASP A 190 7.49 2.75 4.03
CA ASP A 190 7.84 4.08 3.58
C ASP A 190 8.23 4.06 2.09
N GLU A 191 7.89 5.12 1.37
CA GLU A 191 8.18 5.28 -0.06
C GLU A 191 9.64 4.97 -0.41
N LYS A 192 10.59 5.56 0.34
CA LYS A 192 12.03 5.49 0.02
C LYS A 192 12.57 4.07 0.16
N SER A 193 12.30 3.42 1.28
CA SER A 193 12.78 2.06 1.53
C SER A 193 12.04 1.02 0.71
N SER A 194 10.89 1.38 0.14
CA SER A 194 10.08 0.55 -0.76
C SER A 194 10.60 0.53 -2.22
N LEU A 195 11.48 1.46 -2.61
CA LEU A 195 11.97 1.53 -4.00
C LEU A 195 12.80 0.31 -4.40
N ILE A 196 13.67 -0.19 -3.52
CA ILE A 196 14.50 -1.37 -3.81
C ILE A 196 13.65 -2.65 -3.84
N PRO A 197 12.76 -2.93 -2.85
CA PRO A 197 11.80 -4.03 -2.92
C PRO A 197 10.83 -3.98 -4.09
N LEU A 198 10.60 -2.80 -4.69
CA LEU A 198 9.78 -2.69 -5.90
C LEU A 198 10.49 -3.30 -7.13
N LEU A 199 11.82 -3.24 -7.21
CA LEU A 199 12.56 -3.65 -8.41
C LEU A 199 12.19 -5.06 -8.89
N PRO A 200 12.13 -6.11 -8.04
CA PRO A 200 11.71 -7.44 -8.48
C PRO A 200 10.37 -7.49 -9.22
N SER A 201 9.39 -6.70 -8.79
CA SER A 201 8.08 -6.63 -9.43
C SER A 201 8.08 -6.05 -10.85
N LYS A 202 9.21 -5.44 -11.26
CA LYS A 202 9.37 -4.83 -12.59
C LYS A 202 10.07 -5.75 -13.59
N PHE A 203 10.60 -6.88 -13.15
CA PHE A 203 11.24 -7.85 -14.04
C PHE A 203 10.20 -8.84 -14.57
N SER A 204 10.31 -9.20 -15.85
CA SER A 204 9.59 -10.36 -16.37
C SER A 204 10.17 -11.66 -15.80
N ASP A 205 9.39 -12.74 -15.77
CA ASP A 205 9.90 -14.05 -15.31
C ASP A 205 11.15 -14.50 -16.09
N GLN A 206 11.21 -14.19 -17.39
CA GLN A 206 12.38 -14.47 -18.23
C GLN A 206 13.59 -13.63 -17.82
N ASP A 207 13.42 -12.33 -17.54
CA ASP A 207 14.52 -11.48 -17.09
C ASP A 207 15.01 -11.88 -15.70
N ARG A 208 14.09 -12.27 -14.79
CA ARG A 208 14.43 -12.82 -13.47
C ARG A 208 15.31 -14.07 -13.62
N ASP A 209 14.89 -15.01 -14.45
CA ASP A 209 15.62 -16.26 -14.70
C ASP A 209 17.03 -16.01 -15.27
N HIS A 210 17.13 -15.16 -16.31
CA HIS A 210 18.43 -14.84 -16.90
C HIS A 210 19.35 -14.10 -15.92
N PHE A 211 18.83 -13.10 -15.20
CA PHE A 211 19.60 -12.31 -14.25
C PHE A 211 20.14 -13.18 -13.11
N THR A 212 19.25 -13.94 -12.48
CA THR A 212 19.61 -14.81 -11.34
C THR A 212 20.59 -15.90 -11.76
N LYS A 213 20.41 -16.56 -12.91
CA LYS A 213 21.37 -17.58 -13.39
C LYS A 213 22.74 -17.00 -13.72
N ALA A 214 22.80 -15.80 -14.30
CA ALA A 214 24.06 -15.16 -14.68
C ALA A 214 24.92 -14.77 -13.46
N ILE A 215 24.28 -14.27 -12.40
CA ILE A 215 24.97 -13.84 -11.16
C ILE A 215 25.14 -15.01 -10.19
N LEU A 216 24.05 -15.76 -10.00
CA LEU A 216 23.83 -16.91 -9.10
C LEU A 216 24.73 -18.11 -9.37
N LYS A 217 24.85 -18.45 -10.66
CA LYS A 217 25.49 -19.66 -11.17
C LYS A 217 25.08 -20.90 -10.36
N THR A 218 26.04 -21.73 -9.98
CA THR A 218 25.83 -22.99 -9.24
C THR A 218 25.38 -22.78 -7.79
N SER A 219 25.36 -21.55 -7.27
CA SER A 219 24.85 -21.26 -5.93
C SER A 219 23.34 -21.03 -5.87
N LEU A 220 22.66 -20.97 -7.02
CA LEU A 220 21.23 -20.68 -7.13
C LEU A 220 20.37 -21.64 -6.30
N ASP A 221 20.76 -22.93 -6.25
CA ASP A 221 20.02 -23.97 -5.53
C ASP A 221 20.44 -24.13 -4.06
N ASP A 222 21.42 -23.35 -3.56
CA ASP A 222 21.91 -23.42 -2.16
C ASP A 222 21.28 -22.28 -1.33
N GLU A 223 20.00 -22.43 -0.97
CA GLU A 223 19.24 -21.44 -0.19
C GLU A 223 19.95 -21.01 1.11
N ASN A 224 20.59 -21.95 1.80
CA ASN A 224 21.33 -21.66 3.04
C ASN A 224 22.55 -20.76 2.79
N LEU A 225 23.27 -21.00 1.69
CA LEU A 225 24.36 -20.14 1.25
C LEU A 225 23.83 -18.76 0.86
N LEU A 226 22.79 -18.68 0.03
CA LEU A 226 22.21 -17.40 -0.40
C LEU A 226 21.68 -16.57 0.77
N ASN A 227 21.00 -17.20 1.74
CA ASN A 227 20.57 -16.52 2.97
C ASN A 227 21.77 -15.98 3.75
N THR A 228 22.85 -16.75 3.88
CA THR A 228 24.08 -16.27 4.53
C THR A 228 24.65 -15.04 3.83
N ILE A 229 24.71 -15.08 2.50
CA ILE A 229 25.25 -13.98 1.68
C ILE A 229 24.37 -12.75 1.80
N LYS A 230 23.05 -12.90 1.71
CA LYS A 230 22.08 -11.83 1.94
C LYS A 230 22.30 -11.16 3.29
N THR A 231 22.35 -11.94 4.38
CA THR A 231 22.58 -11.40 5.73
C THR A 231 23.94 -10.70 5.85
N VAL A 232 25.01 -11.22 5.23
CA VAL A 232 26.31 -10.52 5.24
C VAL A 232 26.21 -9.16 4.55
N ILE A 233 25.50 -9.06 3.43
CA ILE A 233 25.28 -7.80 2.71
C ILE A 233 24.45 -6.82 3.54
N GLU A 234 23.36 -7.28 4.15
CA GLU A 234 22.49 -6.46 5.02
C GLU A 234 23.24 -5.92 6.25
N HIS A 235 24.23 -6.67 6.72
CA HIS A 235 25.18 -6.23 7.76
C HIS A 235 26.40 -5.47 7.20
N GLN A 236 26.28 -4.86 6.01
CA GLN A 236 27.30 -4.02 5.38
C GLN A 236 28.65 -4.75 5.20
N GLY A 237 28.62 -6.05 4.92
CA GLY A 237 29.82 -6.89 4.79
C GLY A 237 30.47 -7.28 6.12
N ASN A 238 29.91 -6.88 7.27
CA ASN A 238 30.47 -7.22 8.57
C ASN A 238 30.14 -8.67 8.96
N VAL A 239 31.05 -9.58 8.62
CA VAL A 239 30.95 -11.03 8.91
C VAL A 239 30.72 -11.32 10.40
N SER A 240 31.31 -10.55 11.32
CA SER A 240 31.12 -10.78 12.76
C SER A 240 29.70 -10.43 13.21
N SER A 241 29.15 -9.36 12.64
CA SER A 241 27.78 -8.90 12.91
C SER A 241 26.77 -9.89 12.33
N ALA A 242 26.93 -10.25 11.05
CA ALA A 242 26.08 -11.23 10.37
C ALA A 242 26.11 -12.61 11.05
N ALA A 243 27.27 -13.06 11.52
CA ALA A 243 27.40 -14.33 12.23
C ALA A 243 26.56 -14.38 13.53
N LYS A 244 26.42 -13.25 14.24
CA LYS A 244 25.53 -13.17 15.41
C LYS A 244 24.07 -13.32 15.00
N THR A 245 23.63 -12.63 13.94
CA THR A 245 22.26 -12.72 13.40
C THR A 245 21.93 -14.12 12.90
N LEU A 246 22.90 -14.79 12.27
CA LEU A 246 22.76 -16.16 11.77
C LEU A 246 22.94 -17.23 12.86
N TYR A 247 23.29 -16.84 14.10
CA TYR A 247 23.66 -17.77 15.17
C TYR A 247 24.78 -18.75 14.76
N MET A 248 25.74 -18.27 13.96
CA MET A 248 26.86 -19.03 13.44
C MET A 248 28.19 -18.53 14.01
N HIS A 249 29.23 -19.35 13.95
CA HIS A 249 30.59 -18.87 14.22
C HIS A 249 31.08 -18.00 13.05
N ARG A 250 31.82 -16.92 13.35
CA ARG A 250 32.37 -15.99 12.34
C ARG A 250 33.13 -16.71 11.23
N ASN A 251 33.96 -17.69 11.57
CA ASN A 251 34.75 -18.44 10.60
C ASN A 251 33.88 -19.26 9.64
N SER A 252 32.74 -19.78 10.12
CA SER A 252 31.80 -20.53 9.28
C SER A 252 31.10 -19.61 8.28
N VAL A 253 30.76 -18.39 8.68
CA VAL A 253 30.21 -17.38 7.75
C VAL A 253 31.28 -16.94 6.75
N GLN A 254 32.51 -16.69 7.20
CA GLN A 254 33.64 -16.35 6.31
C GLN A 254 33.85 -17.45 5.26
N TYR A 255 33.87 -18.72 5.68
CA TYR A 255 33.98 -19.85 4.77
C TYR A 255 32.85 -19.87 3.72
N ARG A 256 31.60 -19.56 4.11
CA ARG A 256 30.48 -19.46 3.16
C ARG A 256 30.66 -18.30 2.17
N VAL A 257 31.17 -17.16 2.62
CA VAL A 257 31.50 -16.02 1.73
C VAL A 257 32.57 -16.42 0.72
N ASP A 258 33.62 -17.10 1.16
CA ASP A 258 34.71 -17.55 0.27
C ASP A 258 34.20 -18.66 -0.70
N LYS A 259 33.38 -19.60 -0.23
CA LYS A 259 32.70 -20.60 -1.08
C LYS A 259 31.83 -19.94 -2.15
N PHE A 260 31.07 -18.90 -1.80
CA PHE A 260 30.24 -18.17 -2.77
C PHE A 260 31.08 -17.47 -3.84
N LEU A 261 32.22 -16.87 -3.46
CA LEU A 261 33.17 -16.31 -4.39
C LEU A 261 33.73 -17.38 -5.35
N GLU A 262 34.10 -18.55 -4.85
CA GLU A 262 34.58 -19.66 -5.68
C GLU A 262 33.52 -20.15 -6.69
N LEU A 263 32.27 -20.28 -6.26
CA LEU A 263 31.17 -20.77 -7.10
C LEU A 263 30.74 -19.76 -8.17
N THR A 264 30.72 -18.47 -7.83
CA THR A 264 30.09 -17.45 -8.67
C THR A 264 31.07 -16.51 -9.35
N GLY A 265 32.27 -16.33 -8.78
CA GLY A 265 33.23 -15.29 -9.12
C GLY A 265 32.87 -13.90 -8.57
N ASN A 266 31.79 -13.79 -7.77
CA ASN A 266 31.36 -12.53 -7.18
C ASN A 266 31.94 -12.35 -5.77
N ASP A 267 32.89 -11.43 -5.65
CA ASP A 267 33.37 -10.98 -4.34
C ASP A 267 32.47 -9.89 -3.75
N ILE A 268 31.58 -10.25 -2.82
CA ILE A 268 30.64 -9.31 -2.15
C ILE A 268 31.33 -8.26 -1.26
N ARG A 269 32.65 -8.32 -1.11
CA ARG A 269 33.45 -7.24 -0.49
C ARG A 269 33.63 -6.05 -1.43
N GLN A 270 33.42 -6.25 -2.74
CA GLN A 270 33.43 -5.20 -3.76
C GLN A 270 32.01 -4.68 -3.98
N PHE A 271 31.84 -3.36 -3.98
CA PHE A 271 30.51 -2.73 -4.05
C PHE A 271 29.68 -3.18 -5.26
N ASP A 272 30.25 -3.17 -6.47
CA ASP A 272 29.55 -3.58 -7.70
C ASP A 272 29.03 -5.02 -7.62
N HIS A 273 29.88 -5.93 -7.14
CA HIS A 273 29.56 -7.34 -6.96
C HIS A 273 28.50 -7.53 -5.87
N MET A 274 28.64 -6.82 -4.75
CA MET A 274 27.68 -6.84 -3.66
C MET A 274 26.29 -6.41 -4.14
N LEU A 275 26.20 -5.30 -4.88
CA LEU A 275 24.94 -4.75 -5.38
C LEU A 275 24.25 -5.71 -6.34
N ARG A 276 24.96 -6.24 -7.35
CA ARG A 276 24.36 -7.18 -8.32
C ARG A 276 23.95 -8.49 -7.67
N VAL A 277 24.71 -8.98 -6.69
CA VAL A 277 24.35 -10.19 -5.92
C VAL A 277 23.11 -9.93 -5.06
N TYR A 278 23.05 -8.81 -4.36
CA TYR A 278 21.88 -8.44 -3.56
C TYR A 278 20.61 -8.37 -4.39
N LEU A 279 20.67 -7.70 -5.54
CA LEU A 279 19.56 -7.66 -6.49
C LEU A 279 19.19 -9.06 -6.99
N ALA A 280 20.17 -9.91 -7.34
CA ALA A 280 19.89 -11.27 -7.79
C ALA A 280 19.19 -12.09 -6.69
N VAL A 281 19.58 -11.94 -5.42
CA VAL A 281 18.91 -12.62 -4.31
C VAL A 281 17.46 -12.12 -4.17
N LEU A 282 17.22 -10.80 -4.26
CA LEU A 282 15.86 -10.24 -4.21
C LEU A 282 14.96 -10.70 -5.36
N LEU A 283 15.52 -11.17 -6.48
CA LEU A 283 14.74 -11.70 -7.60
C LEU A 283 14.34 -13.16 -7.43
N ILE A 284 14.88 -13.88 -6.44
CA ILE A 284 14.51 -15.27 -6.12
C ILE A 284 13.36 -15.31 -5.11
N ASP A 285 13.38 -14.37 -4.16
CA ASP A 285 12.32 -14.14 -3.17
C ASP A 285 10.97 -13.75 -3.84
#